data_AF-A0A921ENR6-F1
#
_entry.id   AF-A0A921ENR6-F1
#
_cell.length_a   1.000
_cell.length_b   1.000
_cell.length_c   1.000
_cell.angle_alpha   90.00
_cell.angle_beta   90.00
_cell.angle_gamma   90.00
#
_symmetry.space_group_name_H-M   'P 1'
#
loop_
_entity.id
_entity.type
_entity.pdbx_description
1 polymer ?
#
loop_
_entity_poly.entity_id
_entity_poly.type
_entity_poly.pdbx_seq_one_letter_code
_entity_poly.pdbx_strand_id
1 'polypeptide(L)'
;LERTFGRWQLTDADGSPQPTDRLVDLLRDRLAERGVRIVDQADGPADIDCRPTPARPSRWWRRPPAPHTAAAWLASTPIDDGGQLRASSSSPAGDAPWAQLGSAALAVYAAHERATGEDCRPTNKDFRLPRLADPADAEEGDEG
;
A
#
# COMPACT_ATOMS: atom_id res chain seq x y z
N LEU A 1 -7.85 -26.10 -2.19
CA LEU A 1 -8.61 -24.85 -2.40
C LEU A 1 -7.62 -23.71 -2.52
N GLU A 2 -7.19 -23.44 -3.74
CA GLU A 2 -6.33 -22.29 -4.05
C GLU A 2 -7.24 -21.06 -4.12
N ARG A 3 -7.19 -20.20 -3.11
CA ARG A 3 -7.94 -18.94 -3.12
C ARG A 3 -7.06 -17.89 -3.78
N THR A 4 -7.15 -17.79 -5.10
CA THR A 4 -6.54 -16.69 -5.83
C THR A 4 -7.31 -15.42 -5.50
N PHE A 5 -6.77 -14.58 -4.61
CA PHE A 5 -7.25 -13.20 -4.47
C PHE A 5 -7.17 -12.54 -5.85
N GLY A 6 -8.29 -11.98 -6.31
CA GLY A 6 -8.50 -11.59 -7.70
C GLY A 6 -7.35 -10.76 -8.31
N ARG A 7 -6.95 -11.11 -9.53
CA ARG A 7 -6.13 -10.23 -10.36
C ARG A 7 -6.96 -9.00 -10.73
N TRP A 8 -6.66 -7.87 -10.10
CA TRP A 8 -7.14 -6.59 -10.57
C TRP A 8 -6.47 -6.30 -11.91
N GLN A 9 -7.28 -6.09 -12.95
CA GLN A 9 -6.81 -5.79 -14.30
C GLN A 9 -7.20 -4.35 -14.62
N LEU A 10 -6.23 -3.56 -15.06
CA LEU A 10 -6.51 -2.23 -15.60
C LEU A 10 -7.20 -2.40 -16.95
N THR A 11 -8.32 -1.73 -17.14
CA THR A 11 -9.04 -1.68 -18.41
C THR A 11 -9.21 -0.24 -18.85
N ASP A 12 -9.31 -0.02 -20.17
CA ASP A 12 -9.74 1.27 -20.70
C ASP A 12 -11.27 1.45 -20.61
N ALA A 13 -11.76 2.56 -21.16
CA ALA A 13 -13.18 2.91 -21.17
C ALA A 13 -14.04 1.90 -21.94
N ASP A 14 -13.45 1.16 -22.87
CA ASP A 14 -14.12 0.13 -23.67
C ASP A 14 -14.00 -1.27 -23.04
N GLY A 15 -13.40 -1.36 -21.85
CA GLY A 15 -13.21 -2.60 -21.11
C GLY A 15 -12.02 -3.43 -21.58
N SER A 16 -11.18 -2.92 -22.49
CA SER A 16 -10.03 -3.68 -22.99
C SER A 16 -8.89 -3.68 -21.96
N PRO A 17 -8.26 -4.84 -21.69
CA PRO A 17 -7.09 -4.93 -20.83
C PRO A 17 -5.94 -4.01 -21.25
N GLN A 18 -5.36 -3.34 -20.26
CA GLN A 18 -4.23 -2.45 -20.44
C GLN A 18 -2.95 -3.05 -19.86
N PRO A 19 -1.78 -2.77 -20.46
CA PRO A 19 -0.49 -3.19 -19.91
C PRO A 19 -0.24 -2.51 -18.55
N THR A 20 0.51 -3.18 -17.67
CA THR A 20 0.85 -2.65 -16.34
C THR A 20 1.56 -1.30 -16.39
N ASP A 21 2.38 -1.04 -17.42
CA ASP A 21 3.07 0.23 -17.59
C ASP A 21 2.10 1.42 -17.67
N ARG A 22 0.88 1.20 -18.18
CA ARG A 22 -0.16 2.23 -18.21
C ARG A 22 -0.57 2.69 -16.82
N LEU A 23 -0.55 1.81 -15.82
CA LEU A 23 -0.80 2.18 -14.42
C LEU A 23 0.29 3.11 -13.88
N VAL A 24 1.54 2.87 -14.26
CA VAL A 24 2.69 3.70 -13.85
C VAL A 24 2.58 5.09 -14.45
N ASP A 25 2.20 5.20 -15.72
CA ASP A 25 1.94 6.49 -16.37
C ASP A 25 0.80 7.23 -15.71
N LEU A 26 -0.34 6.57 -15.46
CA LEU A 26 -1.47 7.16 -14.75
C LEU A 26 -1.09 7.65 -13.35
N LEU A 27 -0.25 6.90 -12.64
CA LEU A 27 0.27 7.33 -11.34
C LEU A 27 1.14 8.59 -11.49
N ARG A 28 2.02 8.63 -12.49
CA ARG A 28 2.88 9.79 -12.76
C ARG A 28 2.05 11.04 -13.10
N ASP A 29 1.04 10.90 -13.94
CA ASP A 29 0.10 11.97 -14.28
C ASP A 29 -0.62 12.46 -13.02
N ARG A 30 -1.10 11.53 -12.19
CA ARG A 30 -1.79 11.87 -10.95
C ARG A 30 -0.89 12.58 -9.95
N LEU A 31 0.39 12.20 -9.85
CA LEU A 31 1.36 12.89 -9.02
C LEU A 31 1.56 14.34 -9.50
N ALA A 32 1.69 14.54 -10.81
CA ALA A 32 1.85 15.87 -11.40
C ALA A 32 0.61 16.75 -11.18
N GLU A 33 -0.60 16.23 -11.38
CA GLU A 33 -1.87 16.92 -11.08
C GLU A 33 -1.97 17.37 -9.61
N ARG A 34 -1.38 16.58 -8.70
CA ARG A 34 -1.33 16.87 -7.27
C ARG A 34 -0.17 17.79 -6.88
N GLY A 35 0.60 18.30 -7.85
CA GLY A 35 1.72 19.20 -7.62
C GLY A 35 2.97 18.53 -7.05
N VAL A 36 3.05 17.19 -7.12
CA VAL A 36 4.23 16.46 -6.67
C VAL A 36 5.38 16.69 -7.66
N ARG A 37 6.50 17.20 -7.16
CA ARG A 37 7.72 17.39 -7.95
C ARG A 37 8.65 16.21 -7.76
N ILE A 38 9.01 15.54 -8.87
CA ILE A 38 10.06 14.53 -8.89
C ILE A 38 11.38 15.25 -9.13
N VAL A 39 12.33 15.10 -8.20
CA VAL A 39 13.66 15.72 -8.26
C VAL A 39 14.72 14.65 -8.01
N ASP A 40 15.87 14.78 -8.65
CA ASP A 40 16.99 13.86 -8.43
C ASP A 40 17.65 14.06 -7.06
N GLN A 41 17.61 15.30 -6.55
CA GLN A 41 18.10 15.68 -5.23
C GLN A 41 17.13 16.66 -4.57
N ALA A 42 16.99 16.52 -3.25
CA ALA A 42 16.25 17.44 -2.40
C ALA A 42 17.13 17.81 -1.21
N ASP A 43 17.04 19.07 -0.77
CA ASP A 43 17.74 19.54 0.41
C ASP A 43 17.08 19.04 1.70
N GLY A 44 17.90 18.66 2.67
CA GLY A 44 17.44 18.17 3.97
C GLY A 44 17.11 16.67 4.01
N PRO A 45 16.80 16.13 5.21
CA PRO A 45 16.39 14.75 5.36
C PRO A 45 14.99 14.54 4.77
N ALA A 46 14.79 13.45 4.03
CA ALA A 46 13.46 13.05 3.56
C ALA A 46 12.55 12.70 4.75
N ASP A 47 11.28 13.09 4.70
CA ASP A 47 10.30 12.68 5.73
C ASP A 47 10.06 11.16 5.71
N ILE A 48 10.09 10.58 4.51
CA ILE A 48 9.98 9.13 4.27
C ILE A 48 11.19 8.67 3.46
N ASP A 49 11.94 7.70 4.00
CA ASP A 49 13.06 7.07 3.31
C ASP A 49 12.73 5.62 2.92
N CYS A 50 12.67 5.39 1.62
CA CYS A 50 12.36 4.09 1.02
C CYS A 50 13.62 3.29 0.62
N ARG A 51 14.82 3.83 0.85
CA ARG A 51 16.06 3.18 0.42
C ARG A 51 16.30 1.88 1.21
N PRO A 52 16.82 0.82 0.57
CA PRO A 52 17.27 -0.36 1.28
C PRO A 52 18.29 0.05 2.34
N THR A 53 18.09 -0.40 3.57
CA THR A 53 18.98 -0.07 4.68
C THR A 53 19.76 -1.31 5.05
N PRO A 54 21.10 -1.27 5.13
CA PRO A 54 21.87 -2.44 5.55
C PRO A 54 21.35 -2.89 6.91
N ALA A 55 21.01 -4.17 7.02
CA ALA A 55 20.42 -4.73 8.24
C ALA A 55 21.36 -4.41 9.42
N ARG A 56 20.91 -3.55 10.35
CA ARG A 56 21.59 -3.40 11.64
C ARG A 56 21.64 -4.80 12.26
N PRO A 57 22.75 -5.21 12.90
CA PRO A 57 22.84 -6.52 13.54
C PRO A 57 21.66 -6.67 14.49
N SER A 58 20.70 -7.48 14.06
CA SER A 58 19.39 -7.48 14.68
C SER A 58 19.49 -8.22 16.00
N ARG A 59 18.91 -7.64 17.05
CA ARG A 59 18.39 -8.44 18.15
C ARG A 59 17.14 -9.13 17.61
N TRP A 60 17.28 -10.07 16.69
CA TRP A 60 16.16 -10.78 16.04
C TRP A 60 15.22 -11.40 17.09
N TRP A 61 15.76 -11.77 18.25
CA TRP A 61 15.03 -12.24 19.43
C TRP A 61 14.19 -11.17 20.17
N ARG A 62 14.34 -9.88 19.84
CA ARG A 62 13.49 -8.78 20.35
C ARG A 62 12.54 -8.24 19.28
N ARG A 63 12.56 -8.78 18.06
CA ARG A 63 11.71 -8.28 16.98
C ARG A 63 10.28 -8.80 17.20
N PRO A 64 9.27 -7.91 17.31
CA PRO A 64 7.90 -8.37 17.37
C PRO A 64 7.56 -9.16 16.09
N PRO A 65 6.70 -10.18 16.19
CA PRO A 65 6.28 -10.96 15.03
C PRO A 65 5.66 -10.04 13.98
N ALA A 66 5.88 -10.38 12.71
CA ALA A 66 5.32 -9.62 11.60
C ALA A 66 3.77 -9.57 11.73
N PRO A 67 3.15 -8.39 11.58
CA PRO A 67 1.70 -8.31 11.52
C PRO A 67 1.17 -9.11 10.32
N HIS A 68 0.21 -9.97 10.60
CA HIS A 68 -0.37 -10.91 9.64
C HIS A 68 -1.86 -10.62 9.33
N THR A 69 -2.42 -9.56 9.93
CA THR A 69 -3.78 -9.08 9.67
C THR A 69 -3.77 -7.58 9.38
N ALA A 70 -4.77 -7.10 8.63
CA ALA A 70 -4.93 -5.67 8.37
C ALA A 70 -5.09 -4.86 9.67
N ALA A 71 -5.82 -5.38 10.65
CA ALA A 71 -5.97 -4.74 11.96
C ALA A 71 -4.64 -4.64 12.72
N ALA A 72 -3.82 -5.69 12.70
CA ALA A 72 -2.49 -5.67 13.31
C ALA A 72 -1.55 -4.68 12.60
N TRP A 73 -1.65 -4.58 11.27
CA TRP A 73 -0.94 -3.55 10.51
C TRP A 73 -1.35 -2.14 10.92
N LEU A 74 -2.65 -1.84 10.97
CA LEU A 74 -3.16 -0.52 11.34
C LEU A 74 -2.79 -0.09 12.77
N ALA A 75 -2.67 -1.04 13.69
CA ALA A 75 -2.24 -0.80 15.07
C ALA A 75 -0.72 -0.66 15.21
N SER A 76 0.06 -1.00 14.19
CA SER A 76 1.53 -0.95 14.25
C SER A 76 2.04 0.49 14.15
N THR A 77 3.09 0.81 14.90
CA THR A 77 3.82 2.07 14.75
C THR A 77 4.71 1.99 13.51
N PRO A 78 4.81 3.06 12.70
CA PRO A 78 5.82 3.11 11.64
C PRO A 78 7.22 3.03 12.22
N ILE A 79 8.17 2.64 11.38
CA ILE A 79 9.60 2.64 11.74
C ILE A 79 10.07 4.10 11.69
N ASP A 80 10.52 4.62 12.82
CA ASP A 80 11.03 5.99 12.95
C ASP A 80 12.50 5.95 13.37
N ASP A 81 13.37 6.54 12.55
CA ASP A 81 14.81 6.66 12.78
C ASP A 81 15.19 8.08 13.23
N GLY A 82 14.58 8.55 14.32
CA GLY A 82 14.88 9.85 14.91
C GLY A 82 14.30 11.04 14.14
N GLY A 83 13.13 10.87 13.54
CA GLY A 83 12.39 11.89 12.78
C GLY A 83 12.08 11.45 11.35
N GLN A 84 12.89 10.55 10.78
CA GLN A 84 12.71 10.03 9.42
C GLN A 84 11.96 8.70 9.44
N LEU A 85 10.78 8.68 8.80
CA LEU A 85 9.97 7.47 8.66
C LEU A 85 10.58 6.54 7.62
N ARG A 86 10.59 5.23 7.89
CA ARG A 86 11.18 4.22 6.99
C ARG A 86 10.12 3.36 6.32
N ALA A 87 10.29 3.18 5.01
CA ALA A 87 9.41 2.38 4.15
C ALA A 87 10.25 1.51 3.20
N SER A 88 11.02 0.57 3.77
CA SER A 88 11.98 -0.24 3.01
C SER A 88 11.83 -1.74 3.27
N SER A 89 12.59 -2.55 2.53
CA SER A 89 12.75 -4.01 2.72
C SER A 89 13.31 -4.39 4.10
N SER A 90 13.78 -3.42 4.88
CA SER A 90 14.30 -3.62 6.24
C SER A 90 13.19 -3.57 7.30
N SER A 91 11.92 -3.68 6.89
CA SER A 91 10.78 -3.66 7.80
C SER A 91 10.78 -4.83 8.79
N PRO A 92 10.14 -4.70 9.97
CA PRO A 92 9.93 -5.82 10.88
C PRO A 92 9.24 -7.02 10.22
N ALA A 93 8.41 -6.77 9.20
CA ALA A 93 7.70 -7.77 8.42
C ALA A 93 8.56 -8.46 7.33
N GLY A 94 9.81 -8.06 7.17
CA GLY A 94 10.77 -8.64 6.23
C GLY A 94 10.80 -7.91 4.87
N ASP A 95 11.43 -8.58 3.91
CA ASP A 95 11.73 -8.11 2.56
C ASP A 95 10.61 -8.39 1.54
N ALA A 96 9.61 -9.19 1.91
CA ALA A 96 8.51 -9.53 1.03
C ALA A 96 7.75 -8.27 0.52
N PRO A 97 7.24 -8.27 -0.73
CA PRO A 97 6.60 -7.09 -1.32
C PRO A 97 5.46 -6.50 -0.49
N TRP A 98 4.61 -7.34 0.10
CA TRP A 98 3.52 -6.90 0.98
C TRP A 98 4.01 -6.27 2.29
N ALA A 99 5.17 -6.69 2.80
CA ALA A 99 5.77 -6.12 4.01
C ALA A 99 6.28 -4.70 3.75
N GLN A 100 6.85 -4.47 2.57
CA GLN A 100 7.27 -3.13 2.12
C GLN A 100 6.07 -2.22 1.87
N LEU A 101 5.00 -2.73 1.27
CA LEU A 101 3.76 -1.95 1.08
C LEU A 101 3.10 -1.60 2.41
N GLY A 102 3.06 -2.54 3.36
CA GLY A 102 2.52 -2.28 4.70
C GLY A 102 3.32 -1.22 5.45
N SER A 103 4.66 -1.29 5.40
CA SER A 103 5.52 -0.27 6.03
C SER A 103 5.39 1.10 5.35
N ALA A 104 5.30 1.13 4.01
CA ALA A 104 5.06 2.36 3.26
C ALA A 104 3.72 3.00 3.63
N ALA A 105 2.64 2.22 3.73
CA ALA A 105 1.34 2.74 4.14
C ALA A 105 1.41 3.40 5.53
N LEU A 106 2.03 2.73 6.51
CA LEU A 106 2.19 3.30 7.86
C LEU A 106 3.03 4.59 7.86
N ALA A 107 4.10 4.63 7.08
CA ALA A 107 4.93 5.83 6.93
C ALA A 107 4.12 6.98 6.32
N VAL A 108 3.30 6.73 5.31
CA VAL A 108 2.45 7.75 4.68
C VAL A 108 1.40 8.28 5.66
N TYR A 109 0.73 7.41 6.41
CA TYR A 109 -0.26 7.84 7.40
C TYR A 109 0.36 8.71 8.49
N ALA A 110 1.53 8.31 9.02
CA ALA A 110 2.21 9.10 10.03
C ALA A 110 2.78 10.41 9.48
N ALA A 111 3.26 10.44 8.23
CA ALA A 111 3.69 11.66 7.58
C ALA A 111 2.51 12.63 7.39
N HIS A 112 1.33 12.11 6.99
CA HIS A 112 0.11 12.90 6.90
C HIS A 112 -0.28 13.48 8.25
N GLU A 113 -0.36 12.66 9.30
CA GLU A 113 -0.70 13.10 10.65
C GLU A 113 0.27 14.18 11.15
N ARG A 114 1.57 14.08 10.88
CA ARG A 114 2.55 15.13 11.20
C ARG A 114 2.30 16.43 10.46
N ALA A 115 1.93 16.35 9.18
CA ALA A 115 1.75 17.51 8.32
C ALA A 115 0.42 18.24 8.57
N THR A 116 -0.64 17.51 8.91
CA THR A 116 -2.00 18.05 9.00
C THR A 116 -2.61 18.01 10.40
N GLY A 117 -2.05 17.20 11.30
CA GLY A 117 -2.66 16.88 12.60
C GLY A 117 -3.79 15.86 12.52
N GLU A 118 -4.11 15.33 11.33
CA GLU A 118 -5.22 14.41 11.12
C GLU A 118 -4.74 12.98 10.83
N ASP A 119 -5.30 12.00 11.53
CA ASP A 119 -5.10 10.58 11.26
C ASP A 119 -5.99 10.12 10.11
N CYS A 120 -5.38 9.89 8.94
CA CYS A 120 -6.08 9.44 7.73
C CYS A 120 -6.10 7.92 7.56
N ARG A 121 -5.72 7.14 8.58
CA ARG A 121 -5.79 5.68 8.50
C ARG A 121 -7.21 5.21 8.21
N PRO A 122 -7.38 4.19 7.36
CA PRO A 122 -8.70 3.66 7.06
C PRO A 122 -9.34 3.07 8.32
N THR A 123 -10.33 3.77 8.86
CA THR A 123 -11.18 3.34 9.98
C THR A 123 -12.39 2.61 9.42
N ASN A 124 -12.13 1.47 8.81
CA ASN A 124 -13.12 0.76 8.03
C ASN A 124 -14.25 0.18 8.91
N LYS A 125 -15.34 0.94 9.10
CA LYS A 125 -16.59 0.44 9.71
C LYS A 125 -17.63 0.00 8.67
N ASP A 126 -17.62 0.62 7.48
CA ASP A 126 -18.74 0.52 6.53
C ASP A 126 -18.40 -0.13 5.17
N PHE A 127 -17.14 -0.46 4.87
CA PHE A 127 -16.84 -1.17 3.63
C PHE A 127 -17.39 -2.61 3.70
N ARG A 128 -18.43 -2.86 2.92
CA ARG A 128 -18.89 -4.20 2.59
C ARG A 128 -18.34 -4.52 1.21
N LEU A 129 -17.57 -5.62 1.11
CA LEU A 129 -17.24 -6.20 -0.18
C LEU A 129 -18.56 -6.41 -0.94
N PRO A 130 -18.71 -5.86 -2.16
CA PRO A 130 -19.82 -6.23 -3.02
C PRO A 130 -19.82 -7.75 -3.16
N ARG A 131 -20.99 -8.38 -3.02
CA ARG A 131 -21.10 -9.80 -3.39
C ARG A 131 -20.75 -9.86 -4.88
N LEU A 132 -19.66 -10.55 -5.20
CA LEU A 132 -19.38 -10.91 -6.59
C LEU A 132 -20.56 -11.81 -7.01
N ALA A 133 -21.28 -11.42 -8.06
CA ALA A 133 -22.39 -12.21 -8.57
C ALA A 133 -21.91 -13.65 -8.81
N ASP A 134 -22.70 -14.63 -8.39
CA ASP A 134 -22.42 -16.02 -8.71
C ASP A 134 -22.66 -16.17 -10.22
N PRO A 135 -21.74 -16.77 -10.99
CA PRO A 135 -21.99 -17.06 -12.42
C PRO A 135 -23.27 -17.89 -12.66
N ALA A 136 -23.85 -18.51 -11.63
CA ALA A 136 -25.16 -19.16 -11.70
C ALA A 136 -26.36 -18.19 -11.85
N ASP A 137 -26.21 -16.92 -11.47
CA ASP A 137 -27.29 -15.91 -11.54
C ASP A 137 -27.47 -15.31 -12.96
N ALA A 138 -26.65 -15.71 -13.94
CA ALA A 138 -26.67 -15.19 -15.31
C ALA A 138 -27.49 -16.04 -16.30
N GLU A 139 -27.98 -17.21 -15.88
CA GLU A 139 -28.67 -18.20 -16.73
C GLU A 139 -30.16 -18.34 -16.38
N GLU A 140 -30.83 -17.26 -15.97
CA GLU A 140 -32.28 -17.28 -15.72
C GLU A 140 -32.92 -16.00 -16.26
N GLY A 141 -32.84 -15.83 -17.58
CA GLY A 141 -33.35 -14.64 -18.26
C GLY A 141 -33.43 -14.76 -19.78
N ASP A 142 -33.68 -15.96 -20.31
CA ASP A 142 -34.09 -16.14 -21.71
C ASP A 142 -34.92 -17.42 -21.87
N GLU A 143 -36.20 -17.39 -21.49
CA GLU A 143 -37.23 -18.25 -22.08
C GLU A 143 -38.60 -17.53 -22.05
N GLY A 144 -39.11 -17.16 -23.23
CA GLY A 144 -40.56 -17.12 -23.53
C GLY A 144 -41.25 -15.77 -23.59
#